data_AF-A0A379FTV9-F1
#
_entry.id   AF-A0A379FTV9-F1
#
_cell.length_a   1.000
_cell.length_b   1.000
_cell.length_c   1.000
_cell.angle_alpha   90.00
_cell.angle_beta   90.00
_cell.angle_gamma   90.00
#
_symmetry.space_group_name_H-M   'P 1'
#
loop_
_entity.id
_entity.type
_entity.pdbx_description
1 polymer ?
#
loop_
_entity_poly.entity_id
_entity_poly.type
_entity_poly.pdbx_seq_one_letter_code
_entity_poly.pdbx_strand_id
1 'polypeptide(L)'
;MTKMKLTLLSMLLLSITGCSTLEKNRPSPSQDAPQQETISNSEGKLLPNGVIPSSTNSCIDDMALLKQTRYNEYQAFLKQYGEIMNEYHFLRKNSEIMDKDTKTYLNDMLTMKRDTLCSKIKFNTFQSIKEKMASLMSI
;
A
#
# COMPACT_ATOMS: atom_id res chain seq x y z
N MET A 1 -18.21 -2.66 58.10
CA MET A 1 -18.80 -3.05 56.80
C MET A 1 -18.67 -1.86 55.85
N THR A 2 -17.56 -1.80 55.13
CA THR A 2 -17.10 -0.68 54.32
C THR A 2 -17.59 -0.83 52.88
N LYS A 3 -18.63 -0.04 52.51
CA LYS A 3 -19.06 0.15 51.13
C LYS A 3 -18.26 1.29 50.51
N MET A 4 -17.24 0.98 49.73
CA MET A 4 -16.67 1.92 48.77
C MET A 4 -15.86 1.15 47.74
N LYS A 5 -15.94 1.59 46.47
CA LYS A 5 -15.31 1.05 45.24
C LYS A 5 -16.24 0.24 44.33
N LEU A 6 -17.21 0.91 43.70
CA LEU A 6 -17.77 0.45 42.41
C LEU A 6 -18.24 1.59 41.49
N THR A 7 -17.60 2.77 41.57
CA THR A 7 -18.02 3.93 40.76
C THR A 7 -16.82 4.58 40.08
N LEU A 8 -16.10 3.83 39.25
CA LEU A 8 -14.99 4.38 38.46
C LEU A 8 -14.82 3.73 37.08
N LEU A 9 -15.87 3.09 36.54
CA LEU A 9 -15.79 2.41 35.22
C LEU A 9 -16.89 2.81 34.22
N SER A 10 -17.46 4.02 34.33
CA SER A 10 -18.62 4.43 33.52
C SER A 10 -18.49 5.77 32.77
N MET A 11 -17.28 6.26 32.48
CA MET A 11 -17.11 7.54 31.77
C MET A 11 -16.04 7.47 30.66
N LEU A 12 -16.09 6.46 29.79
CA LEU A 12 -15.18 6.38 28.63
C LEU A 12 -15.86 5.86 27.35
N LEU A 13 -17.06 6.36 27.02
CA LEU A 13 -17.81 5.94 25.82
C LEU A 13 -18.47 7.08 25.01
N LEU A 14 -17.99 8.33 25.08
CA LEU A 14 -18.65 9.47 24.41
C LEU A 14 -17.78 10.26 23.43
N SER A 15 -16.92 9.63 22.63
CA SER A 15 -16.18 10.42 21.63
C SER A 15 -15.65 9.64 20.43
N ILE A 16 -16.53 9.02 19.61
CA ILE A 16 -16.28 8.95 18.16
C ILE A 16 -17.61 8.90 17.38
N THR A 17 -18.23 10.06 17.15
CA THR A 17 -19.23 10.21 16.07
C THR A 17 -18.87 11.45 15.26
N GLY A 18 -18.09 11.25 14.21
CA GLY A 18 -17.75 12.28 13.22
C GLY A 18 -17.98 11.73 11.82
N CYS A 19 -19.23 11.73 11.36
CA CYS A 19 -19.56 11.61 9.94
C CYS A 19 -19.50 12.99 9.31
N SER A 20 -18.52 13.25 8.45
CA SER A 20 -18.51 14.43 7.58
C SER A 20 -19.05 14.05 6.21
N THR A 21 -20.36 14.17 6.01
CA THR A 21 -20.92 14.32 4.67
C THR A 21 -20.89 15.80 4.30
N LEU A 22 -20.04 16.18 3.34
CA LEU A 22 -20.13 17.48 2.69
C LEU A 22 -20.14 17.26 1.18
N GLU A 23 -21.33 17.36 0.60
CA GLU A 23 -21.53 17.49 -0.84
C GLU A 23 -21.99 18.92 -1.17
N LYS A 24 -21.43 19.43 -2.28
CA LYS A 24 -22.07 20.31 -3.29
C LYS A 24 -21.85 21.83 -3.19
N ASN A 25 -20.86 22.35 -3.94
CA ASN A 25 -21.08 23.03 -5.23
C ASN A 25 -19.75 23.44 -5.94
N ARG A 26 -19.74 23.27 -7.27
CA ARG A 26 -18.66 23.40 -8.29
C ARG A 26 -18.19 24.86 -8.52
N PRO A 27 -17.04 25.16 -9.18
CA PRO A 27 -16.79 24.87 -10.62
C PRO A 27 -15.42 24.22 -10.93
N SER A 28 -15.35 23.50 -12.06
CA SER A 28 -14.11 22.94 -12.64
C SER A 28 -13.19 24.04 -13.21
N PRO A 29 -11.89 23.77 -13.30
CA PRO A 29 -11.22 23.95 -14.59
C PRO A 29 -10.40 22.71 -15.01
N SER A 30 -10.32 22.57 -16.32
CA SER A 30 -9.66 21.53 -17.10
C SER A 30 -8.13 21.69 -17.11
N GLN A 31 -7.43 20.54 -17.12
CA GLN A 31 -6.19 20.21 -17.84
C GLN A 31 -4.85 20.95 -17.57
N ASP A 32 -3.84 20.09 -17.40
CA ASP A 32 -2.42 20.18 -17.80
C ASP A 32 -1.34 20.83 -16.89
N ALA A 33 -0.37 19.96 -16.54
CA ALA A 33 1.07 20.16 -16.30
C ALA A 33 1.59 20.53 -14.87
N PRO A 34 2.85 20.12 -14.55
CA PRO A 34 3.30 19.72 -13.20
C PRO A 34 3.90 20.86 -12.39
N GLN A 35 3.75 20.83 -11.06
CA GLN A 35 4.45 21.75 -10.15
C GLN A 35 5.44 21.00 -9.25
N GLN A 36 6.70 21.36 -9.45
CA GLN A 36 7.85 21.05 -8.60
C GLN A 36 7.80 21.85 -7.28
N GLU A 37 8.36 21.20 -6.27
CA GLU A 37 9.10 21.75 -5.13
C GLU A 37 8.40 22.71 -4.14
N THR A 38 8.17 22.19 -2.94
CA THR A 38 8.33 22.98 -1.72
C THR A 38 9.17 22.19 -0.72
N ILE A 39 10.41 22.62 -0.55
CA ILE A 39 11.33 22.22 0.51
C ILE A 39 10.79 22.79 1.83
N SER A 40 10.59 21.93 2.84
CA SER A 40 10.48 22.36 4.23
C SER A 40 11.41 21.50 5.08
N ASN A 41 12.47 22.12 5.57
CA ASN A 41 13.43 21.57 6.52
C ASN A 41 12.81 21.51 7.93
N SER A 42 12.91 20.35 8.59
CA SER A 42 13.06 20.27 10.05
C SER A 42 13.78 18.97 10.41
N GLU A 43 14.75 19.09 11.31
CA GLU A 43 15.83 18.17 11.63
C GLU A 43 15.39 16.88 12.35
N GLY A 44 16.15 15.78 12.15
CA GLY A 44 16.07 14.61 13.03
C GLY A 44 16.54 13.26 12.46
N LYS A 45 17.83 13.12 12.17
CA LYS A 45 18.70 11.93 12.39
C LYS A 45 18.21 10.50 11.99
N LEU A 46 19.11 9.78 11.30
CA LEU A 46 19.17 8.32 11.07
C LEU A 46 18.31 7.75 9.94
N LEU A 47 18.49 8.21 8.71
CA LEU A 47 18.30 7.30 7.58
C LEU A 47 19.67 6.76 7.19
N PRO A 48 20.02 5.50 7.52
CA PRO A 48 21.26 4.90 7.06
C PRO A 48 21.34 4.96 5.52
N ASN A 49 22.54 5.09 4.97
CA ASN A 49 22.75 5.05 3.53
C ASN A 49 22.07 3.79 2.95
N GLY A 50 21.05 3.98 2.10
CA GLY A 50 20.27 2.89 1.51
C GLY A 50 18.78 2.85 1.87
N VAL A 51 18.25 3.82 2.64
CA VAL A 51 16.79 3.94 2.84
C VAL A 51 16.11 4.27 1.51
N ILE A 52 15.31 3.32 1.03
CA ILE A 52 14.40 3.53 -0.10
C ILE A 52 13.18 4.27 0.47
N PRO A 53 12.87 5.49 0.01
CA PRO A 53 11.69 6.20 0.48
C PRO A 53 10.44 5.39 0.14
N SER A 54 9.54 5.25 1.11
CA SER A 54 8.26 4.58 0.92
C SER A 54 7.46 5.34 -0.15
N SER A 55 7.04 4.63 -1.19
CA SER A 55 6.14 5.15 -2.21
C SER A 55 4.70 5.12 -1.70
N THR A 56 3.78 5.70 -2.46
CA THR A 56 2.33 5.54 -2.19
C THR A 56 1.83 4.11 -2.46
N ASN A 57 2.69 3.21 -2.95
CA ASN A 57 2.37 1.82 -3.26
C ASN A 57 3.23 0.86 -2.42
N SER A 58 2.67 0.39 -1.30
CA SER A 58 3.35 -0.53 -0.39
C SER A 58 3.82 -1.83 -1.04
N CYS A 59 3.16 -2.30 -2.11
CA CYS A 59 3.60 -3.50 -2.84
C CYS A 59 4.94 -3.28 -3.56
N ILE A 60 5.18 -2.06 -4.08
CA ILE A 60 6.45 -1.70 -4.70
C ILE A 60 7.54 -1.54 -3.65
N ASP A 61 7.21 -0.96 -2.50
CA ASP A 61 8.14 -0.83 -1.37
C ASP A 61 8.55 -2.20 -0.84
N ASP A 62 7.60 -3.11 -0.67
CA ASP A 62 7.85 -4.50 -0.26
C ASP A 62 8.74 -5.22 -1.29
N MET A 63 8.49 -5.03 -2.58
CA MET A 63 9.35 -5.53 -3.67
C MET A 63 10.78 -4.97 -3.60
N ALA A 64 10.91 -3.68 -3.32
CA ALA A 64 12.21 -3.01 -3.19
C ALA A 64 13.01 -3.56 -1.99
N LEU A 65 12.33 -3.90 -0.89
CA LEU A 65 12.93 -4.57 0.25
C LEU A 65 13.38 -6.00 -0.10
N LEU A 66 12.52 -6.80 -0.77
CA LEU A 66 12.90 -8.14 -1.23
C LEU A 66 14.11 -8.14 -2.15
N LYS A 67 14.29 -7.10 -2.99
CA LYS A 67 15.49 -6.97 -3.83
C LYS A 67 16.78 -6.99 -3.00
N GLN A 68 16.74 -6.45 -1.78
CA GLN A 68 17.89 -6.38 -0.88
C GLN A 68 18.04 -7.63 -0.01
N THR A 69 16.93 -8.30 0.33
CA THR A 69 16.95 -9.36 1.35
C THR A 69 16.69 -10.77 0.83
N ARG A 70 15.98 -10.91 -0.28
CA ARG A 70 15.52 -12.18 -0.89
C ARG A 70 15.46 -12.05 -2.42
N TYR A 71 16.64 -11.89 -3.03
CA TYR A 71 16.77 -11.51 -4.45
C TYR A 71 16.11 -12.50 -5.42
N ASN A 72 16.15 -13.81 -5.12
CA ASN A 72 15.54 -14.83 -5.97
C ASN A 72 14.02 -14.70 -6.02
N GLU A 73 13.39 -14.50 -4.86
CA GLU A 73 11.96 -14.24 -4.73
C GLU A 73 11.58 -12.92 -5.39
N TYR A 74 12.40 -11.88 -5.22
CA TYR A 74 12.22 -10.61 -5.94
C TYR A 74 12.17 -10.81 -7.45
N GLN A 75 13.11 -11.55 -8.05
CA GLN A 75 13.10 -11.80 -9.50
C GLN A 75 11.85 -12.55 -9.96
N ALA A 76 11.42 -13.56 -9.18
CA ALA A 76 10.21 -14.32 -9.48
C ALA A 76 8.94 -13.45 -9.41
N PHE A 77 8.85 -12.55 -8.42
CA PHE A 77 7.73 -11.63 -8.29
C PHE A 77 7.76 -10.50 -9.32
N LEU A 78 8.94 -9.99 -9.68
CA LEU A 78 9.10 -8.99 -10.74
C LEU A 78 8.58 -9.52 -12.08
N LYS A 79 8.91 -10.76 -12.42
CA LYS A 79 8.41 -11.42 -13.64
C LYS A 79 6.89 -11.53 -13.64
N GLN A 80 6.30 -12.03 -12.55
CA GLN A 80 4.84 -12.15 -12.42
C GLN A 80 4.14 -10.78 -12.47
N TYR A 81 4.72 -9.77 -11.84
CA TYR A 81 4.20 -8.41 -11.87
C TYR A 81 4.21 -7.86 -13.30
N GLY A 82 5.32 -8.04 -14.03
CA GLY A 82 5.42 -7.66 -15.44
C GLY A 82 4.38 -8.35 -16.33
N GLU A 83 4.14 -9.65 -16.12
CA GLU A 83 3.09 -10.39 -16.83
C GLU A 83 1.69 -9.79 -16.58
N ILE A 84 1.34 -9.49 -15.32
CA ILE A 84 0.06 -8.86 -14.98
C ILE A 84 -0.06 -7.47 -15.63
N MET A 85 1.00 -6.67 -15.61
CA MET A 85 0.99 -5.34 -16.23
C MET A 85 0.86 -5.40 -17.75
N ASN A 86 1.41 -6.42 -18.39
CA ASN A 86 1.21 -6.68 -19.82
C ASN A 86 -0.25 -7.03 -20.14
N GLU A 87 -0.92 -7.81 -19.28
CA GLU A 87 -2.34 -8.11 -19.44
C GLU A 87 -3.21 -6.84 -19.27
N TYR A 88 -2.88 -5.96 -18.31
CA TYR A 88 -3.53 -4.64 -18.19
C TYR A 88 -3.31 -3.77 -19.43
N HIS A 89 -2.11 -3.79 -20.02
CA HIS A 89 -1.82 -3.08 -21.26
C HIS A 89 -2.67 -3.62 -22.42
N PHE A 90 -2.82 -4.94 -22.52
CA PHE A 90 -3.72 -5.56 -23.50
C PHE A 90 -5.17 -5.12 -23.31
N LEU A 91 -5.70 -5.15 -22.08
CA LEU A 91 -7.05 -4.69 -21.78
C LEU A 91 -7.23 -3.23 -22.20
N ARG A 92 -6.29 -2.35 -21.84
CA ARG A 92 -6.37 -0.92 -22.19
C ARG A 92 -6.39 -0.69 -23.70
N LYS A 93 -5.46 -1.33 -24.42
CA LYS A 93 -5.30 -1.17 -25.88
C LYS A 93 -6.52 -1.65 -26.66
N ASN A 94 -7.24 -2.66 -26.16
CA ASN A 94 -8.35 -3.29 -26.86
C ASN A 94 -9.71 -2.97 -26.23
N SER A 95 -9.75 -2.10 -25.21
CA SER A 95 -10.95 -1.82 -24.43
C SER A 95 -12.10 -1.29 -25.30
N GLU A 96 -11.83 -0.54 -26.35
CA GLU A 96 -12.88 0.06 -27.21
C GLU A 96 -13.70 -0.98 -27.97
N ILE A 97 -13.10 -2.10 -28.37
CA ILE A 97 -13.76 -3.16 -29.15
C ILE A 97 -14.40 -4.26 -28.28
N MET A 98 -14.16 -4.23 -26.96
CA MET A 98 -14.74 -5.19 -26.03
C MET A 98 -16.15 -4.75 -25.62
N ASP A 99 -17.02 -5.73 -25.32
CA ASP A 99 -18.26 -5.45 -24.62
C ASP A 99 -18.00 -5.03 -23.15
N LYS A 100 -19.00 -4.43 -22.52
CA LYS A 100 -18.87 -3.88 -21.17
C LYS A 100 -18.58 -4.97 -20.14
N ASP A 101 -19.24 -6.12 -20.23
CA ASP A 101 -19.16 -7.16 -19.22
C ASP A 101 -17.80 -7.85 -19.27
N THR A 102 -17.27 -8.10 -20.48
CA THR A 102 -15.90 -8.58 -20.70
C THR A 102 -14.87 -7.61 -20.12
N LYS A 103 -15.02 -6.29 -20.33
CA LYS A 103 -14.10 -5.29 -19.75
C LYS A 103 -14.09 -5.36 -18.23
N THR A 104 -15.26 -5.36 -17.62
CA THR A 104 -15.40 -5.44 -16.15
C THR A 104 -14.80 -6.74 -15.64
N TYR A 105 -15.17 -7.88 -16.22
CA TYR A 105 -14.65 -9.18 -15.82
C TYR A 105 -13.11 -9.24 -15.90
N LEU A 106 -12.52 -8.82 -17.02
CA LEU A 106 -11.06 -8.82 -17.18
C LEU A 106 -10.39 -7.86 -16.20
N ASN A 107 -10.94 -6.67 -15.99
CA ASN A 107 -10.40 -5.72 -15.02
C ASN A 107 -10.40 -6.29 -13.60
N ASP A 108 -11.49 -6.93 -13.19
CA ASP A 108 -11.65 -7.50 -11.85
C ASP A 108 -10.71 -8.70 -11.65
N MET A 109 -10.62 -9.57 -12.66
CA MET A 109 -9.66 -10.68 -12.67
C MET A 109 -8.21 -10.18 -12.53
N LEU A 110 -7.82 -9.15 -13.30
CA LEU A 110 -6.47 -8.59 -13.24
C LEU A 110 -6.19 -7.93 -11.88
N THR A 111 -7.18 -7.26 -11.32
CA THR A 111 -7.11 -6.65 -9.99
C THR A 111 -6.88 -7.72 -8.93
N MET A 112 -7.64 -8.82 -8.98
CA MET A 112 -7.46 -9.95 -8.07
C MET A 112 -6.08 -10.61 -8.23
N LYS A 113 -5.60 -10.81 -9.46
CA LYS A 113 -4.24 -11.34 -9.73
C LYS A 113 -3.17 -10.45 -9.09
N ARG A 114 -3.26 -9.14 -9.31
CA ARG A 114 -2.33 -8.15 -8.76
C ARG A 114 -2.35 -8.15 -7.23
N ASP A 115 -3.53 -8.08 -6.63
CA ASP A 115 -3.66 -8.00 -5.17
C ASP A 115 -3.20 -9.29 -4.49
N THR A 116 -3.44 -10.44 -5.14
CA THR A 116 -2.89 -11.73 -4.70
C THR A 116 -1.37 -11.76 -4.76
N LEU A 117 -0.77 -11.27 -5.86
CA LEU A 117 0.68 -11.18 -5.98
C LEU A 117 1.27 -10.25 -4.90
N CYS A 118 0.68 -9.08 -4.69
CA CYS A 118 1.11 -8.13 -3.66
C CYS A 118 0.99 -8.71 -2.25
N SER A 119 -0.04 -9.51 -1.97
CA SER A 119 -0.18 -10.21 -0.69
C SER A 119 0.93 -11.25 -0.48
N LYS A 120 1.32 -11.99 -1.54
CA LYS A 120 2.46 -12.92 -1.49
C LYS A 120 3.79 -12.21 -1.27
N ILE A 121 4.01 -11.08 -1.96
CA ILE A 121 5.18 -10.22 -1.78
C ILE A 121 5.26 -9.77 -0.32
N LYS A 122 4.19 -9.17 0.20
CA LYS A 122 4.11 -8.69 1.60
C LYS A 122 4.41 -9.78 2.62
N PHE A 123 3.88 -10.99 2.40
CA PHE A 123 4.18 -12.13 3.26
C PHE A 123 5.67 -12.49 3.24
N ASN A 124 6.29 -12.55 2.06
CA ASN A 124 7.73 -12.84 1.95
C ASN A 124 8.58 -11.73 2.59
N THR A 125 8.16 -10.48 2.45
CA THR A 125 8.80 -9.34 3.09
C THR A 125 8.76 -9.46 4.61
N PHE A 126 7.58 -9.78 5.17
CA PHE A 126 7.45 -10.05 6.61
C PHE A 126 8.37 -11.18 7.07
N GLN A 127 8.43 -12.28 6.33
CA GLN A 127 9.31 -13.41 6.67
C GLN A 127 10.79 -13.00 6.66
N SER A 128 11.19 -12.20 5.68
CA SER A 128 12.55 -11.67 5.59
C SER A 128 12.92 -10.78 6.78
N ILE A 129 12.01 -9.88 7.18
CA ILE A 129 12.21 -9.02 8.36
C ILE A 129 12.34 -9.89 9.62
N LYS A 130 11.47 -10.88 9.79
CA LYS A 130 11.49 -11.79 10.93
C LYS A 130 12.80 -12.58 11.03
N GLU A 131 13.30 -13.11 9.90
CA GLU A 131 14.60 -13.79 9.82
C GLU A 131 15.74 -12.85 10.20
N LYS A 132 15.73 -11.61 9.71
CA LYS A 132 16.73 -10.60 10.07
C LYS A 132 16.68 -10.25 11.56
N MET A 133 15.51 -10.03 12.13
CA MET A 133 15.35 -9.77 13.55
C MET A 133 15.86 -10.93 14.41
N ALA A 134 15.54 -12.17 14.05
CA ALA A 134 16.04 -13.35 14.76
C ALA A 134 17.57 -13.41 14.76
N SER A 135 18.21 -13.11 13.62
CA SER A 135 19.69 -13.07 13.53
C SER A 135 20.35 -11.98 14.38
N LEU A 136 19.64 -10.88 14.64
CA LEU A 136 20.13 -9.78 15.49
C LEU A 136 19.93 -10.07 16.99
N MET A 137 18.92 -10.85 17.34
CA MET A 137 18.64 -11.24 18.74
C MET A 137 19.43 -12.48 19.19
N SER A 138 19.99 -13.26 18.26
CA SER A 138 20.81 -14.44 18.56
C SER A 138 22.29 -14.11 18.81
N ILE A 139 22.63 -12.83 18.94
CA ILE A 139 23.97 -12.30 19.26
C ILE A 139 23.89 -11.69 20.66
#